data_AF-A0A9P0ZFH1-F1
#
_entry.id   AF-A0A9P0ZFH1-F1
#
_cell.length_a   1.000
_cell.length_b   1.000
_cell.length_c   1.000
_cell.angle_alpha   90.00
_cell.angle_beta   90.00
_cell.angle_gamma   90.00
#
_symmetry.space_group_name_H-M   'P 1'
#
loop_
_entity.id
_entity.type
_entity.pdbx_description
1 polymer ?
#
loop_
_entity_poly.entity_id
_entity_poly.type
_entity_poly.pdbx_seq_one_letter_code
_entity_poly.pdbx_strand_id
1 'polypeptide(L)'
;MYDRLGRAVSHNERLEVDRIPAIMELCIQAGVDVPDYPTRRRKFPVYQVAGKMIDFEKRFPKDDALSRNHIQTSGFWGTKRLITSNAKTSGLPSDDIRGCAERGMEVWEDTRTGSIQLMQKYAVQTCGYCPEVQVGPKGHRVRQCQAFKHQMRDGQHAWQEATIDDLVPPVYVWHVLDPSSPLPLVDALKRYYGKLPAVVELFSQAGAQVRSSYCGVMRADIALPSLGEEKLVV
;
A
#
# COMPACT_ATOMS: atom_id res chain seq x y z
N MET A 1 -23.07 3.61 -8.65
CA MET A 1 -21.72 3.02 -8.71
C MET A 1 -20.70 4.15 -8.77
N TYR A 2 -19.65 4.11 -7.95
CA TYR A 2 -18.71 5.22 -7.81
C TYR A 2 -17.79 5.34 -9.04
N ASP A 3 -17.57 6.57 -9.53
CA ASP A 3 -16.73 6.83 -10.70
C ASP A 3 -15.36 7.38 -10.27
N ARG A 4 -14.39 6.47 -10.15
CA ARG A 4 -13.04 6.75 -9.62
C ARG A 4 -12.14 7.53 -10.57
N LEU A 5 -12.38 7.44 -11.88
CA LEU A 5 -11.58 8.11 -12.91
C LEU A 5 -12.10 9.52 -13.26
N GLY A 6 -13.11 10.00 -12.53
CA GLY A 6 -13.74 11.30 -12.77
C GLY A 6 -12.86 12.49 -12.36
N ARG A 7 -13.48 13.47 -11.69
CA ARG A 7 -12.76 14.66 -11.22
C ARG A 7 -11.98 14.36 -9.95
N ALA A 8 -10.86 15.05 -9.76
CA ALA A 8 -10.15 15.06 -8.49
C ALA A 8 -11.05 15.57 -7.36
N VAL A 9 -11.01 14.90 -6.20
CA VAL A 9 -11.79 15.26 -5.01
C VAL A 9 -11.36 16.64 -4.51
N SER A 10 -12.34 17.50 -4.27
CA SER A 10 -12.11 18.84 -3.71
C SER A 10 -12.08 18.83 -2.19
N HIS A 11 -11.55 19.89 -1.57
CA HIS A 11 -11.48 20.00 -0.12
C HIS A 11 -12.87 19.94 0.57
N ASN A 12 -13.91 20.47 -0.09
CA ASN A 12 -15.26 20.51 0.48
C ASN A 12 -15.91 19.11 0.51
N GLU A 13 -15.56 18.25 -0.44
CA GLU A 13 -16.10 16.89 -0.58
C GLU A 13 -15.28 15.84 0.18
N ARG A 14 -14.25 16.24 0.92
CA ARG A 14 -13.29 15.31 1.55
C ARG A 14 -13.94 14.32 2.52
N LEU A 15 -15.07 14.68 3.10
CA LEU A 15 -15.84 13.84 4.04
C LEU A 15 -16.94 13.04 3.33
N GLU A 16 -17.21 13.34 2.06
CA GLU A 16 -18.24 12.72 1.22
C GLU A 16 -17.68 11.63 0.30
N VAL A 17 -16.36 11.44 0.31
CA VAL A 17 -15.67 10.44 -0.49
C VAL A 17 -14.91 9.50 0.43
N ASP A 18 -15.23 8.21 0.35
CA ASP A 18 -14.55 7.19 1.13
C ASP A 18 -13.10 7.01 0.63
N ARG A 19 -12.14 7.05 1.57
CA ARG A 19 -10.73 6.73 1.29
C ARG A 19 -10.55 5.22 1.26
N ILE A 20 -9.70 4.73 0.35
CA ILE A 20 -9.33 3.32 0.26
C ILE A 20 -7.80 3.16 0.20
N PRO A 21 -7.24 2.01 0.61
CA PRO A 21 -5.81 1.75 0.46
C PRO A 21 -5.38 1.83 -1.01
N ALA A 22 -4.22 2.43 -1.27
CA ALA A 22 -3.74 2.66 -2.63
C ALA A 22 -3.53 1.35 -3.42
N ILE A 23 -3.10 0.26 -2.77
CA ILE A 23 -3.00 -1.07 -3.41
C ILE A 23 -4.38 -1.55 -3.87
N MET A 24 -5.42 -1.36 -3.04
CA MET A 24 -6.80 -1.73 -3.41
C MET A 24 -7.30 -0.90 -4.60
N GLU A 25 -7.00 0.40 -4.62
CA GLU A 25 -7.31 1.27 -5.76
C GLU A 25 -6.60 0.82 -7.03
N LEU A 26 -5.31 0.46 -6.96
CA LEU A 26 -4.56 -0.09 -8.10
C LEU A 26 -5.19 -1.38 -8.62
N CYS A 27 -5.52 -2.33 -7.74
CA CYS A 27 -6.19 -3.58 -8.13
C CYS A 27 -7.55 -3.30 -8.81
N ILE A 28 -8.33 -2.36 -8.27
CA ILE A 28 -9.61 -1.96 -8.86
C ILE A 28 -9.42 -1.34 -10.25
N GLN A 29 -8.41 -0.50 -10.44
CA GLN A 29 -8.09 0.07 -11.76
C GLN A 29 -7.54 -0.96 -12.75
N ALA A 30 -6.88 -2.01 -12.23
CA ALA A 30 -6.45 -3.18 -13.00
C ALA A 30 -7.59 -4.09 -13.46
N GLY A 31 -8.80 -3.88 -12.92
CA GLY A 31 -10.00 -4.63 -13.30
C GLY A 31 -10.49 -5.62 -12.26
N VAL A 32 -9.87 -5.67 -11.06
CA VAL A 32 -10.36 -6.51 -9.97
C VAL A 32 -11.67 -5.92 -9.43
N ASP A 33 -12.73 -6.72 -9.44
CA ASP A 33 -14.00 -6.37 -8.83
C ASP A 33 -13.97 -6.74 -7.35
N VAL A 34 -13.84 -5.71 -6.51
CA VAL A 34 -13.95 -5.86 -5.07
C VAL A 34 -15.41 -5.55 -4.71
N PRO A 35 -16.18 -6.47 -4.11
CA PRO A 35 -17.57 -6.24 -3.73
C PRO A 35 -17.72 -5.05 -2.79
N ASP A 36 -16.72 -4.87 -1.93
CA ASP A 36 -16.60 -3.71 -1.06
C ASP A 36 -16.29 -2.41 -1.83
N TYR A 37 -15.67 -2.56 -2.99
CA TYR A 37 -15.23 -1.54 -3.92
C TYR A 37 -16.15 -1.17 -5.10
N PRO A 38 -17.50 -1.02 -5.04
CA PRO A 38 -18.32 -1.00 -6.25
C PRO A 38 -17.99 0.18 -7.17
N THR A 39 -17.28 -0.12 -8.26
CA THR A 39 -16.66 0.86 -9.16
C THR A 39 -17.25 0.80 -10.56
N ARG A 40 -17.66 1.95 -11.09
CA ARG A 40 -18.22 2.07 -12.44
C ARG A 40 -17.19 1.59 -13.48
N ARG A 41 -17.50 0.49 -14.15
CA ARG A 41 -16.75 -0.01 -15.32
C ARG A 41 -17.28 0.63 -16.59
N ARG A 42 -16.39 1.16 -17.41
CA ARG A 42 -16.76 1.76 -18.70
C ARG A 42 -16.54 0.74 -19.80
N LYS A 43 -17.60 0.45 -20.55
CA LYS A 43 -17.55 -0.41 -21.75
C LYS A 43 -17.23 0.37 -23.03
N PHE A 44 -17.47 1.68 -22.99
CA PHE A 44 -17.32 2.59 -24.12
C PHE A 44 -16.21 3.61 -23.85
N PRO A 45 -15.56 4.12 -24.91
CA PRO A 45 -14.51 5.11 -24.77
C PRO A 45 -15.03 6.42 -24.14
N VAL A 46 -14.09 7.21 -23.65
CA VAL A 46 -14.36 8.46 -22.94
C VAL A 46 -13.53 9.56 -23.53
N TYR A 47 -14.10 10.76 -23.61
CA TYR A 47 -13.43 11.94 -24.12
C TYR A 47 -13.15 12.90 -22.99
N GLN A 48 -11.99 13.53 -23.02
CA GLN A 48 -11.64 14.59 -22.09
C GLN A 48 -11.85 15.93 -22.79
N VAL A 49 -12.87 16.68 -22.38
CA VAL A 49 -13.20 18.00 -22.93
C VAL A 49 -13.06 19.03 -21.82
N ALA A 50 -12.13 19.98 -21.97
CA ALA A 50 -11.84 21.01 -20.97
C ALA A 50 -11.60 20.45 -19.56
N GLY A 51 -10.90 19.31 -19.45
CA GLY A 51 -10.62 18.62 -18.18
C GLY A 51 -11.82 17.88 -17.56
N LYS A 52 -13.00 17.92 -18.19
CA LYS A 52 -14.15 17.10 -17.81
C LYS A 52 -14.17 15.82 -18.64
N MET A 53 -14.36 14.71 -17.96
CA MET A 53 -14.49 13.39 -18.57
C MET A 53 -15.95 13.16 -19.01
N ILE A 54 -16.18 12.95 -20.30
CA ILE A 54 -17.51 12.79 -20.91
C ILE A 54 -17.57 11.42 -21.61
N ASP A 55 -18.53 10.60 -21.19
CA ASP A 55 -18.75 9.27 -21.78
C ASP A 55 -19.26 9.40 -23.23
N PHE A 56 -18.76 8.56 -24.14
CA PHE A 56 -19.19 8.57 -25.54
C PHE A 56 -20.71 8.44 -25.70
N GLU A 57 -21.33 7.52 -24.94
CA GLU A 57 -22.77 7.27 -24.98
C GLU A 57 -23.60 8.48 -24.55
N LYS A 58 -23.09 9.36 -23.68
CA LYS A 58 -23.81 10.59 -23.32
C LYS A 58 -23.90 11.57 -24.49
N ARG A 59 -22.95 11.49 -25.43
CA ARG A 59 -22.93 12.33 -26.62
C ARG A 59 -23.86 11.80 -27.71
N PHE A 60 -24.16 10.50 -27.70
CA PHE A 60 -25.10 9.84 -28.59
C PHE A 60 -26.03 8.96 -27.77
N PRO A 61 -27.08 9.55 -27.15
CA PRO A 61 -27.99 8.81 -26.29
C PRO A 61 -28.65 7.70 -27.11
N LYS A 62 -28.54 6.46 -26.65
CA LYS A 62 -29.54 5.43 -26.99
C LYS A 62 -30.76 5.70 -26.12
N ASP A 63 -31.96 5.53 -26.66
CA ASP A 63 -33.24 5.90 -26.02
C ASP A 63 -33.55 5.21 -24.67
N ASP A 64 -32.68 4.35 -24.15
CA ASP A 64 -32.80 3.76 -22.82
C ASP A 64 -32.14 4.61 -21.74
N ALA A 65 -32.76 5.76 -21.46
CA ALA A 65 -32.40 6.67 -20.37
C ALA A 65 -32.78 6.12 -18.98
N LEU A 66 -32.20 4.99 -18.58
CA LEU A 66 -32.32 4.42 -17.23
C LEU A 66 -30.95 4.31 -16.54
N SER A 67 -30.23 5.43 -16.40
CA SER A 67 -29.26 5.55 -15.32
C SER A 67 -28.97 7.00 -14.97
N ARG A 68 -30.02 7.69 -14.53
CA ARG A 68 -29.89 8.95 -13.79
C ARG A 68 -29.55 8.68 -12.31
N ASN A 69 -28.79 7.62 -12.04
CA ASN A 69 -28.46 7.20 -10.68
C ASN A 69 -27.33 8.10 -10.19
N HIS A 70 -27.70 9.00 -9.27
CA HIS A 70 -26.80 9.75 -8.41
C HIS A 70 -25.60 8.87 -8.03
N ILE A 71 -24.38 9.28 -8.39
CA ILE A 71 -23.17 8.56 -8.02
C ILE A 71 -23.09 8.63 -6.49
N GLN A 72 -23.42 7.55 -5.79
CA GLN A 72 -23.16 7.43 -4.37
C GLN A 72 -21.64 7.33 -4.19
N THR A 73 -21.05 8.36 -3.61
CA THR A 73 -19.60 8.50 -3.36
C THR A 73 -19.20 8.12 -1.93
N SER A 74 -20.20 7.92 -1.05
CA SER A 74 -20.04 7.67 0.38
C SER A 74 -20.96 6.56 0.88
N GLY A 75 -20.67 6.07 2.08
CA GLY A 75 -21.52 5.11 2.81
C GLY A 75 -21.12 3.66 2.63
N PHE A 76 -19.97 3.40 1.98
CA PHE A 76 -19.51 2.04 1.74
C PHE A 76 -19.23 1.29 3.06
N TRP A 77 -18.76 2.00 4.08
CA TRP A 77 -18.49 1.47 5.41
C TRP A 77 -19.74 1.06 6.19
N GLY A 78 -20.93 1.55 5.83
CA GLY A 78 -22.18 1.19 6.49
C GLY A 78 -22.54 -0.29 6.33
N THR A 79 -22.22 -0.87 5.18
CA THR A 79 -22.48 -2.28 4.85
C THR A 79 -21.52 -3.24 5.57
N LYS A 80 -20.35 -2.75 5.99
CA LYS A 80 -19.31 -3.52 6.70
C LYS A 80 -19.83 -4.14 8.00
N ARG A 81 -20.80 -3.48 8.67
CA ARG A 81 -21.36 -3.96 9.94
C ARG A 81 -22.22 -5.22 9.80
N LEU A 82 -22.68 -5.58 8.60
CA LEU A 82 -23.49 -6.78 8.33
C LEU A 82 -22.70 -7.98 7.78
N ILE A 83 -21.55 -7.76 7.15
CA ILE A 83 -20.74 -8.84 6.51
C ILE A 83 -19.62 -9.34 7.43
N THR A 84 -19.15 -8.51 8.37
CA THR A 84 -18.07 -8.88 9.30
C THR A 84 -18.42 -10.07 10.22
N SER A 85 -19.70 -10.41 10.36
CA SER A 85 -20.13 -11.62 11.08
C SER A 85 -19.94 -12.93 10.31
N ASN A 86 -19.70 -12.89 8.99
CA ASN A 86 -19.72 -14.07 8.12
C ASN A 86 -18.48 -14.27 7.25
N ALA A 87 -17.44 -13.44 7.40
CA ALA A 87 -16.13 -13.77 6.85
C ALA A 87 -15.54 -14.92 7.66
N LYS A 88 -15.85 -16.15 7.23
CA LYS A 88 -15.14 -17.36 7.66
C LYS A 88 -13.66 -17.07 7.51
N THR A 89 -12.97 -16.90 8.63
CA THR A 89 -11.55 -17.20 8.71
C THR A 89 -11.43 -18.62 8.18
N SER A 90 -10.95 -18.78 6.95
CA SER A 90 -10.51 -20.09 6.47
C SER A 90 -9.49 -20.56 7.50
N GLY A 91 -9.89 -21.52 8.32
CA GLY A 91 -9.17 -21.93 9.52
C GLY A 91 -7.74 -22.30 9.17
N LEU A 92 -6.82 -21.39 9.48
CA LEU A 92 -5.42 -21.74 9.59
C LEU A 92 -5.33 -22.62 10.85
N PRO A 93 -4.76 -23.84 10.75
CA PRO A 93 -4.45 -24.61 11.95
C PRO A 93 -3.54 -23.73 12.80
N SER A 94 -3.98 -23.43 14.03
CA SER A 94 -3.30 -22.53 14.96
C SER A 94 -1.86 -22.97 15.31
N ASP A 95 -1.45 -24.18 14.93
CA ASP A 95 -0.19 -24.79 15.35
C ASP A 95 0.97 -24.69 14.34
N ASP A 96 0.74 -24.35 13.07
CA ASP A 96 1.81 -24.30 12.07
C ASP A 96 2.31 -22.86 11.82
N ILE A 97 3.05 -22.34 12.81
CA ILE A 97 3.67 -21.00 12.77
C ILE A 97 4.64 -20.88 11.59
N ARG A 98 5.42 -21.92 11.32
CA ARG A 98 6.38 -21.95 10.20
C ARG A 98 5.66 -21.83 8.86
N GLY A 99 4.65 -22.67 8.61
CA GLY A 99 3.92 -22.60 7.34
C GLY A 99 3.16 -21.29 7.17
N CYS A 100 2.69 -20.66 8.26
CA CYS A 100 2.13 -19.31 8.20
C CYS A 100 3.18 -18.27 7.79
N ALA A 101 4.40 -18.36 8.32
CA ALA A 101 5.49 -17.47 7.99
C ALA A 101 5.97 -17.65 6.55
N GLU A 102 6.06 -18.89 6.05
CA GLU A 102 6.44 -19.18 4.66
C GLU A 102 5.42 -18.60 3.67
N ARG A 103 4.12 -18.82 3.90
CA ARG A 103 3.05 -18.20 3.10
C ARG A 103 3.06 -16.68 3.22
N GLY A 104 3.30 -16.17 4.41
CA GLY A 104 3.42 -14.73 4.66
C GLY A 104 4.55 -14.10 3.85
N MET A 105 5.70 -14.76 3.79
CA MET A 105 6.85 -14.35 3.00
C MET A 105 6.51 -14.30 1.51
N GLU A 106 5.86 -15.33 0.98
CA GLU A 106 5.42 -15.37 -0.42
C GLU A 106 4.43 -14.23 -0.73
N VAL A 107 3.38 -14.08 0.09
CA VAL A 107 2.37 -13.02 -0.09
C VAL A 107 2.98 -11.62 -0.01
N TRP A 108 3.96 -11.40 0.89
CA TRP A 108 4.67 -10.13 1.01
C TRP A 108 5.43 -9.79 -0.29
N GLU A 109 6.17 -10.75 -0.82
CA GLU A 109 6.95 -10.59 -2.04
C GLU A 109 6.05 -10.39 -3.27
N ASP A 110 4.97 -11.16 -3.37
CA ASP A 110 3.99 -11.06 -4.44
C ASP A 110 3.27 -9.71 -4.39
N THR A 111 2.94 -9.23 -3.19
CA THR A 111 2.33 -7.90 -3.01
C THR A 111 3.27 -6.82 -3.51
N ARG A 112 4.56 -6.88 -3.15
CA ARG A 112 5.54 -5.87 -3.57
C ARG A 112 5.78 -5.92 -5.08
N THR A 113 5.97 -7.12 -5.64
CA THR A 113 6.22 -7.32 -7.08
C THR A 113 5.01 -6.95 -7.93
N GLY A 114 3.81 -7.40 -7.53
CA GLY A 114 2.56 -7.05 -8.19
C GLY A 114 2.28 -5.54 -8.12
N SER A 115 2.57 -4.89 -6.99
CA SER A 115 2.47 -3.44 -6.86
C SER A 115 3.41 -2.70 -7.82
N ILE A 116 4.68 -3.14 -7.96
CA ILE A 116 5.63 -2.57 -8.93
C ILE A 116 5.07 -2.67 -10.36
N GLN A 117 4.55 -3.84 -10.74
CA GLN A 117 3.96 -4.05 -12.07
C GLN A 117 2.73 -3.16 -12.31
N LEU A 118 1.88 -2.98 -11.30
CA LEU A 118 0.73 -2.10 -11.39
C LEU A 118 1.14 -0.64 -11.54
N MET A 119 2.17 -0.20 -10.81
CA MET A 119 2.71 1.17 -10.89
C MET A 119 3.34 1.49 -12.26
N GLN A 120 3.82 0.49 -13.01
CA GLN A 120 4.29 0.69 -14.38
C GLN A 120 3.16 1.08 -15.35
N LYS A 121 1.91 0.70 -15.05
CA LYS A 121 0.74 0.95 -15.90
C LYS A 121 -0.13 2.10 -15.39
N TYR A 122 -0.25 2.23 -14.08
CA TYR A 122 -1.11 3.21 -13.43
C TYR A 122 -0.25 4.20 -12.65
N ALA A 123 -0.39 5.48 -12.96
CA ALA A 123 0.32 6.53 -12.25
C ALA A 123 -0.09 6.55 -10.76
N VAL A 124 0.89 6.69 -9.88
CA VAL A 124 0.68 6.86 -8.44
C VAL A 124 1.45 8.09 -8.00
N GLN A 125 0.82 8.90 -7.16
CA GLN A 125 1.37 10.14 -6.64
C GLN A 125 1.47 10.04 -5.11
N THR A 126 2.58 10.49 -4.55
CA THR A 126 2.80 10.61 -3.11
C THR A 126 3.01 12.06 -2.75
N CYS A 127 2.70 12.45 -1.52
CA CYS A 127 3.05 13.77 -1.02
C CYS A 127 4.47 13.74 -0.45
N GLY A 128 5.36 14.62 -0.91
CA GLY A 128 6.74 14.67 -0.43
C GLY A 128 6.95 15.07 1.05
N TYR A 129 5.87 15.32 1.79
CA TYR A 129 5.94 15.75 3.20
C TYR A 129 5.09 14.91 4.16
N CYS A 130 4.05 14.22 3.68
CA CYS A 130 3.15 13.42 4.51
C CYS A 130 2.88 12.08 3.83
N PRO A 131 2.48 11.02 4.55
CA PRO A 131 2.26 9.68 4.00
C PRO A 131 0.97 9.55 3.16
N GLU A 132 0.53 10.63 2.50
CA GLU A 132 -0.66 10.63 1.67
C GLU A 132 -0.30 10.14 0.27
N VAL A 133 -1.05 9.16 -0.23
CA VAL A 133 -0.87 8.56 -1.56
C VAL A 133 -2.17 8.67 -2.34
N GLN A 134 -2.06 9.08 -3.60
CA GLN A 134 -3.16 9.15 -4.55
C GLN A 134 -2.82 8.29 -5.77
N VAL A 135 -3.69 7.32 -6.10
CA VAL A 135 -3.60 6.60 -7.37
C VAL A 135 -4.30 7.42 -8.45
N GLY A 136 -3.63 7.59 -9.58
CA GLY A 136 -4.07 8.38 -10.72
C GLY A 136 -2.98 9.37 -11.18
N PRO A 137 -3.15 9.96 -12.38
CA PRO A 137 -2.15 10.85 -12.97
C PRO A 137 -2.01 12.19 -12.25
N LYS A 138 -2.96 12.55 -11.38
CA LYS A 138 -2.98 13.81 -10.63
C LYS A 138 -3.40 13.56 -9.19
N GLY A 139 -2.71 14.22 -8.27
CA GLY A 139 -3.08 14.27 -6.87
C GLY A 139 -4.42 14.96 -6.62
N HIS A 140 -5.04 14.68 -5.47
CA HIS A 140 -6.28 15.34 -5.07
C HIS A 140 -6.06 16.81 -4.65
N ARG A 141 -7.15 17.59 -4.57
CA ARG A 141 -7.12 19.01 -4.18
C ARG A 141 -7.52 19.26 -2.72
N VAL A 142 -7.69 18.21 -1.93
CA VAL A 142 -7.97 18.32 -0.50
C VAL A 142 -6.78 18.96 0.23
N ARG A 143 -7.05 20.05 0.95
CA ARG A 143 -6.10 20.74 1.83
C ARG A 143 -6.04 20.08 3.20
N GLN A 144 -5.40 18.92 3.30
CA GLN A 144 -5.29 18.15 4.55
C GLN A 144 -3.87 17.70 4.90
N CYS A 145 -2.85 18.23 4.21
CA CYS A 145 -1.47 17.92 4.56
C CYS A 145 -1.21 18.45 5.97
N GLN A 146 -0.81 17.56 6.89
CA GLN A 146 -0.50 17.90 8.28
C GLN A 146 1.00 17.94 8.57
N ALA A 147 1.83 17.82 7.53
CA ALA A 147 3.28 17.82 7.68
C ALA A 147 3.82 19.15 8.21
N PHE A 148 5.12 19.16 8.54
CA PHE A 148 5.82 20.36 8.97
C PHE A 148 5.59 21.53 7.98
N LYS A 149 5.34 22.73 8.53
CA LYS A 149 5.04 23.96 7.80
C LYS A 149 3.81 23.86 6.86
N HIS A 150 2.83 22.99 7.14
CA HIS A 150 1.61 22.93 6.32
C HIS A 150 0.81 24.22 6.33
N GLN A 151 0.84 25.01 7.41
CA GLN A 151 0.13 26.30 7.50
C GLN A 151 0.62 27.29 6.44
N MET A 152 1.93 27.31 6.16
CA MET A 152 2.50 28.15 5.09
C MET A 152 2.10 27.68 3.68
N ARG A 153 1.65 26.42 3.55
CA ARG A 153 1.19 25.82 2.30
C ARG A 153 -0.33 25.68 2.25
N ASP A 154 -1.05 26.28 3.22
CA ASP A 154 -2.50 26.20 3.32
C ASP A 154 -3.02 24.73 3.26
N GLY A 155 -2.32 23.83 3.95
CA GLY A 155 -2.65 22.39 3.99
C GLY A 155 -2.51 21.66 2.64
N GLN A 156 -1.90 22.27 1.62
CA GLN A 156 -1.75 21.65 0.30
C GLN A 156 -0.65 20.57 0.28
N HIS A 157 -0.90 19.54 -0.53
CA HIS A 157 0.06 18.47 -0.78
C HIS A 157 1.04 18.87 -1.88
N ALA A 158 2.31 18.47 -1.74
CA ALA A 158 3.30 18.58 -2.79
C ALA A 158 3.42 17.21 -3.46
N TRP A 159 2.66 17.02 -4.54
CA TRP A 159 2.59 15.75 -5.25
C TRP A 159 3.84 15.50 -6.07
N GLN A 160 4.35 14.29 -5.97
CA GLN A 160 5.43 13.74 -6.78
C GLN A 160 5.10 12.30 -7.17
N GLU A 161 5.83 11.76 -8.14
CA GLU A 161 5.71 10.34 -8.51
C GLU A 161 6.06 9.45 -7.32
N ALA A 162 5.21 8.47 -7.03
CA ALA A 162 5.41 7.54 -5.93
C ALA A 162 6.37 6.42 -6.30
N THR A 163 7.10 5.93 -5.32
CA THR A 163 7.89 4.70 -5.38
C THR A 163 7.17 3.54 -4.71
N ILE A 164 7.69 2.32 -4.86
CA ILE A 164 7.11 1.15 -4.18
C ILE A 164 7.13 1.31 -2.66
N ASP A 165 8.11 2.01 -2.11
CA ASP A 165 8.25 2.19 -0.66
C ASP A 165 7.28 3.28 -0.12
N ASP A 166 6.68 4.11 -0.99
CA ASP A 166 5.56 4.98 -0.59
C ASP A 166 4.25 4.19 -0.45
N LEU A 167 4.10 3.15 -1.27
CA LEU A 167 2.90 2.31 -1.34
C LEU A 167 2.94 1.16 -0.32
N VAL A 168 4.12 0.56 -0.17
CA VAL A 168 4.42 -0.57 0.72
C VAL A 168 5.66 -0.19 1.55
N PRO A 169 5.53 0.72 2.53
CA PRO A 169 6.67 1.23 3.28
C PRO A 169 7.37 0.14 4.09
N PRO A 170 8.67 -0.11 3.87
CA PRO A 170 9.43 -1.03 4.69
C PRO A 170 9.79 -0.37 6.02
N VAL A 171 9.47 -1.04 7.13
CA VAL A 171 9.98 -0.68 8.46
C VAL A 171 11.20 -1.52 8.74
N TYR A 172 12.40 -0.98 8.67
CA TYR A 172 13.62 -1.77 8.90
C TYR A 172 13.91 -2.00 10.37
N VAL A 173 14.31 -3.22 10.71
CA VAL A 173 14.79 -3.66 12.03
C VAL A 173 16.16 -4.32 11.89
N TRP A 174 16.91 -4.40 12.98
CA TRP A 174 18.16 -5.16 13.00
C TRP A 174 17.87 -6.65 12.86
N HIS A 175 18.61 -7.32 11.98
CA HIS A 175 18.47 -8.74 11.74
C HIS A 175 19.15 -9.56 12.85
N VAL A 176 18.45 -10.58 13.36
CA VAL A 176 18.99 -11.54 14.33
C VAL A 176 19.37 -12.83 13.60
N LEU A 177 20.68 -13.10 13.46
CA LEU A 177 21.18 -14.29 12.75
C LEU A 177 20.73 -15.61 13.38
N ASP A 178 20.77 -15.68 14.71
CA ASP A 178 20.32 -16.84 15.47
C ASP A 178 19.34 -16.42 16.55
N PRO A 179 18.02 -16.60 16.32
CA PRO A 179 16.98 -16.30 17.31
C PRO A 179 17.06 -17.17 18.57
N SER A 180 17.74 -18.32 18.51
CA SER A 180 17.93 -19.23 19.65
C SER A 180 19.16 -18.88 20.48
N SER A 181 20.02 -18.00 19.95
CA SER A 181 21.21 -17.55 20.67
C SER A 181 20.81 -16.74 21.90
N PRO A 182 21.40 -17.01 23.07
CA PRO A 182 21.14 -16.22 24.28
C PRO A 182 21.79 -14.83 24.21
N LEU A 183 22.57 -14.53 23.17
CA LEU A 183 23.30 -13.28 23.03
C LEU A 183 22.42 -12.19 22.41
N PRO A 184 22.03 -11.15 23.18
CA PRO A 184 21.29 -10.03 22.61
C PRO A 184 22.18 -9.20 21.68
N LEU A 185 21.54 -8.44 20.79
CA LEU A 185 22.23 -7.42 20.01
C LEU A 185 22.78 -6.33 20.95
N VAL A 186 24.07 -6.02 20.83
CA VAL A 186 24.76 -4.99 21.63
C VAL A 186 25.08 -3.76 20.79
N ASP A 187 24.95 -2.56 21.37
CA ASP A 187 25.13 -1.30 20.63
C ASP A 187 26.56 -1.16 20.04
N ALA A 188 27.57 -1.69 20.73
CA ALA A 188 28.97 -1.67 20.25
C ALA A 188 29.13 -2.36 18.89
N LEU A 189 28.31 -3.39 18.61
CA LEU A 189 28.37 -4.17 17.38
C LEU A 189 27.32 -3.75 16.33
N LYS A 190 26.58 -2.65 16.54
CA LYS A 190 25.55 -2.18 15.58
C LYS A 190 26.05 -1.97 14.16
N ARG A 191 27.35 -1.66 14.02
CA ARG A 191 28.01 -1.47 12.71
C ARG A 191 28.23 -2.79 11.95
N TYR A 192 28.05 -3.94 12.58
CA TYR A 192 28.23 -5.26 11.99
C TYR A 192 26.89 -5.93 11.66
N TYR A 193 25.82 -5.55 12.37
CA TYR A 193 24.50 -6.11 12.13
C TYR A 193 23.93 -5.67 10.77
N GLY A 194 23.26 -6.62 10.12
CA GLY A 194 22.39 -6.34 8.99
C GLY A 194 21.01 -5.87 9.43
N LYS A 195 20.16 -5.54 8.46
CA LYS A 195 18.78 -5.15 8.67
C LYS A 195 17.85 -5.91 7.73
N LEU A 196 16.61 -6.06 8.14
CA LEU A 196 15.53 -6.58 7.31
C LEU A 196 14.27 -5.73 7.51
N PRO A 197 13.35 -5.68 6.53
CA PRO A 197 12.00 -5.21 6.80
C PRO A 197 11.38 -6.02 7.94
N ALA A 198 10.67 -5.37 8.87
CA ALA A 198 10.15 -5.96 10.10
C ALA A 198 9.27 -7.18 9.83
N VAL A 199 8.49 -7.13 8.75
CA VAL A 199 7.66 -8.25 8.31
C VAL A 199 8.50 -9.45 7.84
N VAL A 200 9.61 -9.21 7.15
CA VAL A 200 10.53 -10.25 6.68
C VAL A 200 11.30 -10.84 7.86
N GLU A 201 11.78 -10.01 8.79
CA GLU A 201 12.41 -10.47 10.04
C GLU A 201 11.45 -11.33 10.86
N LEU A 202 10.20 -10.90 11.01
CA LEU A 202 9.16 -11.63 11.74
C LEU A 202 8.95 -13.03 11.15
N PHE A 203 8.84 -13.15 9.83
CA PHE A 203 8.71 -14.45 9.18
C PHE A 203 9.98 -15.29 9.27
N SER A 204 11.15 -14.66 9.17
CA SER A 204 12.44 -15.33 9.36
C SER A 204 12.57 -15.95 10.75
N GLN A 205 12.22 -15.21 11.80
CA GLN A 205 12.26 -15.71 13.17
C GLN A 205 11.27 -16.85 13.42
N ALA A 206 10.14 -16.86 12.71
CA ALA A 206 9.18 -17.96 12.68
C ALA A 206 9.65 -19.18 11.83
N GLY A 207 10.86 -19.12 11.27
CA GLY A 207 11.51 -20.22 10.56
C GLY A 207 11.27 -20.25 9.05
N ALA A 208 10.73 -19.17 8.45
CA ALA A 208 10.64 -19.04 7.00
C ALA A 208 11.99 -18.67 6.38
N GLN A 209 12.27 -19.18 5.19
CA GLN A 209 13.50 -18.86 4.48
C GLN A 209 13.44 -17.45 3.87
N VAL A 210 14.42 -16.61 4.20
CA VAL A 210 14.58 -15.30 3.58
C VAL A 210 15.17 -15.44 2.17
N ARG A 211 14.59 -14.73 1.20
CA ARG A 211 15.08 -14.74 -0.19
C ARG A 211 16.45 -14.08 -0.35
N SER A 212 17.16 -14.47 -1.40
CA SER A 212 18.51 -13.97 -1.72
C SER A 212 18.57 -12.46 -2.00
N SER A 213 17.45 -11.86 -2.42
CA SER A 213 17.32 -10.40 -2.60
C SER A 213 17.64 -9.60 -1.33
N TYR A 214 17.49 -10.21 -0.15
CA TYR A 214 17.77 -9.57 1.13
C TYR A 214 19.17 -9.87 1.66
N CYS A 215 19.96 -10.76 1.03
CA CYS A 215 21.29 -11.18 1.53
C CYS A 215 22.23 -10.00 1.79
N GLY A 216 22.25 -9.00 0.89
CA GLY A 216 23.08 -7.81 1.07
C GLY A 216 22.64 -6.93 2.24
N VAL A 217 21.34 -6.92 2.57
CA VAL A 217 20.80 -6.10 3.67
C VAL A 217 20.99 -6.80 5.02
N MET A 218 20.83 -8.13 5.07
CA MET A 218 21.08 -8.95 6.27
C MET A 218 22.57 -9.07 6.62
N ARG A 219 23.48 -8.75 5.69
CA ARG A 219 24.95 -8.84 5.87
C ARG A 219 25.39 -10.21 6.37
N ALA A 220 24.81 -11.28 5.81
CA ALA A 220 25.10 -12.66 6.19
C ALA A 220 26.53 -13.11 5.86
N ASP A 221 27.24 -12.34 5.04
CA ASP A 221 28.64 -12.52 4.67
C ASP A 221 29.63 -11.92 5.68
N ILE A 222 29.14 -11.23 6.73
CA ILE A 222 29.98 -10.55 7.71
C ILE A 222 30.08 -11.39 8.99
N ALA A 223 31.31 -11.69 9.37
CA ALA A 223 31.59 -12.32 10.66
C ALA A 223 31.32 -11.32 11.80
N LEU A 224 30.45 -11.69 12.73
CA LEU A 224 30.25 -10.92 13.96
C LEU A 224 31.42 -11.16 14.92
N PRO A 225 32.03 -10.10 15.48
CA PRO A 225 33.02 -10.25 16.53
C PRO A 225 32.44 -11.01 17.73
N SER A 226 33.22 -11.89 18.33
CA SER A 226 32.85 -12.56 19.58
C SER A 226 32.84 -11.59 20.76
N LEU A 227 32.19 -11.95 21.88
CA LEU A 227 32.13 -11.11 23.09
C LEU A 227 33.51 -10.68 23.62
N GLY A 228 34.55 -11.51 23.42
CA GLY A 228 35.92 -11.17 23.81
C GLY A 228 36.57 -10.12 22.89
N GLU A 229 36.15 -10.09 21.63
CA GLU A 229 36.65 -9.19 20.59
C GLU A 229 35.83 -7.89 20.52
N GLU A 230 34.67 -7.82 21.17
CA GLU A 230 33.84 -6.60 21.26
C GLU A 230 34.66 -5.39 21.75
N LYS A 231 35.56 -5.60 22.72
CA LYS A 231 36.44 -4.55 23.26
C LYS A 231 37.52 -4.07 22.28
N LEU A 232 37.75 -4.81 21.20
CA LEU A 232 38.73 -4.51 20.17
C LEU A 232 38.10 -3.77 18.97
N VAL A 233 36.77 -3.60 18.98
CA VAL A 233 36.01 -2.85 17.98
C VAL A 233 36.11 -1.34 18.29
N VAL A 234 36.62 -0.56 17.33
CA VAL A 234 36.86 0.91 17.45
C VAL A 234 35.77 1.72 16.72
#